data_AF-A0A2S5W183-F1
#
_entry.id   AF-A0A2S5W183-F1
#
_cell.length_a   1.000
_cell.length_b   1.000
_cell.length_c   1.000
_cell.angle_alpha   90.00
_cell.angle_beta   90.00
_cell.angle_gamma   90.00
#
_symmetry.space_group_name_H-M   'P 1'
#
loop_
_entity.id
_entity.type
_entity.pdbx_description
1 polymer ?
#
loop_
_entity_poly.entity_id
_entity_poly.type
_entity_poly.pdbx_seq_one_letter_code
_entity_poly.pdbx_strand_id
1 'polypeptide(L)'
;MSGAASQRDMPDQRDMPDQPGMFDLLDPLAPVSIGGILFLVDRRRPVAALVDETTGDLRFATWHDAPLSKATTDIRLLASDGGLWIGYHDADGLAYQPDALTSLAVRISLDGETIALPLGERRITGCDSIGVWSAEPGAPTIDDTYRGGPVASDWSEPTTLVRVRLDGATDSVEVDRFVYEVYETAGRLVVAYAPTPPIATPSDFGSVGYSYQWEARDVGSVADPPRKVATAVGDGALLDRSATTARFEAAGQRVARAGSPARAALPISLSGVTGTRWLRAPLTHDDIVATEQAALRIFSDLDTYWHGEDGTVRALSRGLSEGSARIEGAWPDSRVVVRFRHPHYREGLLERGLQLFDAAGRIQLSDYAPIHLMEDLGTRELPPVTEAVDGILRV
;
A
#
# COMPACT_ATOMS: atom_id res chain seq x y z
N MET A 1 -16.67 -45.90 -20.78
CA MET A 1 -16.96 -44.78 -21.70
C MET A 1 -16.45 -43.53 -21.04
N SER A 2 -15.33 -43.04 -21.56
CA SER A 2 -14.58 -41.87 -21.09
C SER A 2 -15.16 -40.61 -21.73
N GLY A 3 -15.44 -39.58 -20.94
CA GLY A 3 -15.87 -38.27 -21.41
C GLY A 3 -14.87 -37.23 -20.95
N ALA A 4 -13.99 -36.82 -21.86
CA ALA A 4 -12.94 -35.84 -21.64
C ALA A 4 -13.52 -34.44 -21.44
N ALA A 5 -13.07 -33.76 -20.38
CA ALA A 5 -13.30 -32.33 -20.19
C ALA A 5 -12.47 -31.54 -21.21
N SER A 6 -13.13 -30.64 -21.91
CA SER A 6 -12.55 -29.77 -22.93
C SER A 6 -11.62 -28.74 -22.26
N GLN A 7 -10.32 -28.99 -22.36
CA GLN A 7 -9.26 -28.03 -22.09
C GLN A 7 -9.39 -26.91 -23.13
N ARG A 8 -9.74 -25.69 -22.71
CA ARG A 8 -9.70 -24.51 -23.59
C ARG A 8 -8.25 -24.06 -23.67
N ASP A 9 -7.69 -24.09 -24.88
CA ASP A 9 -6.39 -23.50 -25.19
C ASP A 9 -6.38 -22.02 -24.81
N MET A 10 -5.48 -21.65 -23.90
CA MET A 10 -5.12 -20.25 -23.65
C MET A 10 -4.09 -19.80 -24.70
N PRO A 11 -4.22 -18.59 -25.26
CA PRO A 11 -3.19 -18.03 -26.14
C PRO A 11 -1.90 -17.72 -25.35
N ASP A 12 -0.74 -17.89 -26.01
CA ASP A 12 0.61 -17.56 -25.50
C ASP A 12 0.66 -16.06 -25.10
N GLN A 13 0.63 -15.79 -23.79
CA GLN A 13 0.52 -14.47 -23.18
C GLN A 13 1.90 -13.84 -22.94
N ARG A 14 2.58 -13.36 -23.99
CA ARG A 14 3.85 -12.65 -23.80
C ARG A 14 3.96 -11.24 -24.35
N ASP A 15 2.96 -10.72 -25.05
CA ASP A 15 2.92 -9.30 -25.40
C ASP A 15 1.48 -8.86 -25.68
N MET A 16 1.05 -7.77 -25.02
CA MET A 16 -0.21 -7.10 -25.34
C MET A 16 0.00 -6.16 -26.54
N PRO A 17 -0.89 -6.17 -27.56
CA PRO A 17 -0.86 -5.13 -28.59
C PRO A 17 -1.38 -3.79 -28.04
N ASP A 18 -0.70 -2.71 -28.41
CA ASP A 18 -1.03 -1.33 -28.06
C ASP A 18 -2.48 -1.00 -28.46
N GLN A 19 -3.29 -0.47 -27.52
CA GLN A 19 -4.50 0.26 -27.90
C GLN A 19 -4.09 1.61 -28.49
N PRO A 20 -4.40 1.91 -29.76
CA PRO A 20 -4.01 3.16 -30.38
C PRO A 20 -4.81 4.33 -29.79
N GLY A 21 -4.14 5.25 -29.09
CA GLY A 21 -4.70 6.56 -28.75
C GLY A 21 -4.50 7.04 -27.31
N MET A 22 -4.02 6.20 -26.39
CA MET A 22 -3.70 6.62 -25.03
C MET A 22 -2.19 6.85 -24.92
N PHE A 23 -1.78 8.10 -24.68
CA PHE A 23 -0.37 8.40 -24.43
C PHE A 23 0.08 7.61 -23.20
N ASP A 24 1.11 6.78 -23.35
CA ASP A 24 1.70 6.00 -22.27
C ASP A 24 2.56 6.91 -21.38
N LEU A 25 1.89 7.74 -20.58
CA LEU A 25 2.53 8.76 -19.75
C LEU A 25 2.85 8.21 -18.36
N LEU A 26 3.99 8.63 -17.81
CA LEU A 26 4.35 8.44 -16.41
C LEU A 26 3.27 9.05 -15.48
N ASP A 27 2.84 8.29 -14.47
CA ASP A 27 1.93 8.75 -13.41
C ASP A 27 2.71 8.80 -12.09
N PRO A 28 3.46 9.89 -11.83
CA PRO A 28 4.43 9.89 -10.76
C PRO A 28 3.76 10.02 -9.37
N LEU A 29 4.37 9.35 -8.39
CA LEU A 29 4.25 9.70 -6.99
C LEU A 29 4.82 11.11 -6.73
N ALA A 30 4.74 11.55 -5.48
CA ALA A 30 5.37 12.79 -5.07
C ALA A 30 6.87 12.79 -5.46
N PRO A 31 7.35 13.80 -6.23
CA PRO A 31 8.75 13.87 -6.63
C PRO A 31 9.69 13.94 -5.43
N VAL A 32 10.87 13.33 -5.56
CA VAL A 32 11.94 13.33 -4.55
C VAL A 32 13.22 13.86 -5.19
N SER A 33 13.82 14.94 -4.69
CA SER A 33 15.15 15.39 -5.11
C SER A 33 16.23 14.90 -4.14
N ILE A 34 17.29 14.27 -4.67
CA ILE A 34 18.45 13.76 -3.94
C ILE A 34 19.71 14.05 -4.77
N GLY A 35 20.69 14.74 -4.19
CA GLY A 35 21.98 14.98 -4.86
C GLY A 35 21.87 15.74 -6.19
N GLY A 36 20.83 16.57 -6.38
CA GLY A 36 20.58 17.28 -7.64
C GLY A 36 19.88 16.45 -8.72
N ILE A 37 19.43 15.24 -8.40
CA ILE A 37 18.61 14.39 -9.26
C ILE A 37 17.18 14.37 -8.75
N LEU A 38 16.23 14.70 -9.63
CA LEU A 38 14.80 14.58 -9.37
C LEU A 38 14.31 13.19 -9.78
N PHE A 39 13.82 12.43 -8.81
CA PHE A 39 13.20 11.12 -8.99
C PHE A 39 11.69 11.27 -9.13
N LEU A 40 11.15 10.69 -10.20
CA LEU A 40 9.73 10.61 -10.52
C LEU A 40 9.35 9.12 -10.64
N VAL A 41 9.00 8.51 -9.51
CA VAL A 41 8.62 7.08 -9.44
C VAL A 41 7.19 6.92 -9.91
N ASP A 42 6.94 6.05 -10.89
CA ASP A 42 5.60 5.74 -11.34
C ASP A 42 4.79 5.04 -10.23
N ARG A 43 3.56 5.49 -10.00
CA ARG A 43 2.68 4.91 -8.98
C ARG A 43 2.30 3.48 -9.29
N ARG A 44 2.29 3.11 -10.57
CA ARG A 44 1.76 1.82 -11.00
C ARG A 44 2.88 0.90 -11.43
N ARG A 45 3.76 1.38 -12.32
CA ARG A 45 4.77 0.59 -13.01
C ARG A 45 6.13 0.57 -12.30
N PRO A 46 6.94 -0.49 -12.50
CA PRO A 46 8.30 -0.58 -11.98
C PRO A 46 9.29 0.28 -12.78
N VAL A 47 9.03 1.59 -12.84
CA VAL A 47 9.85 2.58 -13.55
C VAL A 47 9.91 3.89 -12.78
N ALA A 48 11.07 4.55 -12.86
CA ALA A 48 11.22 5.93 -12.46
C ALA A 48 11.92 6.73 -13.57
N ALA A 49 11.51 7.97 -13.75
CA ALA A 49 12.29 8.96 -14.47
C ALA A 49 13.25 9.68 -13.51
N LEU A 50 14.49 9.82 -13.93
CA LEU A 50 15.54 10.57 -13.23
C LEU A 50 15.86 11.79 -14.09
N VAL A 51 15.70 12.98 -13.52
CA VAL A 51 16.00 14.24 -14.21
C VAL A 51 17.12 14.95 -13.47
N ASP A 52 18.24 15.18 -14.15
CA ASP A 52 19.29 16.05 -13.62
C ASP A 52 18.75 17.48 -13.52
N GLU A 53 18.69 18.03 -12.31
CA GLU A 53 18.08 19.35 -12.08
C GLU A 53 18.91 20.50 -12.67
N THR A 54 20.17 20.25 -13.02
CA THR A 54 21.08 21.25 -13.60
C THR A 54 21.08 21.19 -15.13
N THR A 55 21.23 20.00 -15.71
CA THR A 55 21.33 19.83 -17.17
C THR A 55 19.98 19.61 -17.84
N GLY A 56 18.99 19.10 -17.08
CA GLY A 56 17.71 18.65 -17.61
C GLY A 56 17.78 17.28 -18.28
N ASP A 57 18.91 16.56 -18.17
CA ASP A 57 19.06 15.23 -18.77
C ASP A 57 18.07 14.25 -18.13
N LEU A 58 17.30 13.57 -18.99
CA LEU A 58 16.31 12.58 -18.60
C LEU A 58 16.87 11.17 -18.80
N ARG A 59 16.74 10.35 -17.76
CA ARG A 59 17.08 8.92 -17.77
C ARG A 59 15.94 8.12 -17.16
N PHE A 60 15.90 6.83 -17.44
CA PHE A 60 14.94 5.91 -16.86
C PHE A 60 15.65 4.81 -16.10
N ALA A 61 15.13 4.50 -14.93
CA ALA A 61 15.48 3.31 -14.16
C ALA A 61 14.26 2.38 -14.17
N THR A 62 14.46 1.10 -14.47
CA THR A 62 13.38 0.10 -14.57
C THR A 62 13.76 -1.15 -13.81
N TRP A 63 12.80 -1.74 -13.10
CA TRP A 63 13.00 -2.97 -12.33
C TRP A 63 11.86 -3.97 -12.56
N HIS A 64 11.44 -4.09 -13.82
CA HIS A 64 10.33 -4.95 -14.24
C HIS A 64 10.51 -6.43 -13.90
N ASP A 65 11.75 -6.91 -13.82
CA ASP A 65 12.07 -8.28 -13.44
C ASP A 65 12.08 -8.50 -11.92
N ALA A 66 11.85 -7.45 -11.13
CA ALA A 66 11.82 -7.58 -9.68
C ALA A 66 10.59 -8.41 -9.27
N PRO A 67 10.71 -9.29 -8.25
CA PRO A 67 9.65 -10.19 -7.83
C PRO A 67 8.60 -9.44 -7.01
N LEU A 68 7.83 -8.56 -7.67
CA LEU A 68 6.74 -7.82 -7.06
C LEU A 68 5.63 -8.78 -6.64
N SER A 69 4.91 -8.38 -5.59
CA SER A 69 3.80 -9.17 -5.06
C SER A 69 2.70 -9.40 -6.09
N LYS A 70 1.99 -10.51 -5.88
CA LYS A 70 0.74 -10.87 -6.54
C LYS A 70 -0.41 -9.93 -6.16
N ALA A 71 -0.29 -9.23 -5.04
CA ALA A 71 -1.24 -8.23 -4.57
C ALA A 71 -0.82 -6.82 -4.95
N THR A 72 -1.79 -5.90 -4.94
CA THR A 72 -1.54 -4.47 -5.04
C THR A 72 -0.69 -4.07 -3.85
N THR A 73 0.34 -3.30 -4.15
CA THR A 73 1.33 -2.90 -3.18
C THR A 73 1.18 -1.43 -2.86
N ASP A 74 1.23 -1.11 -1.58
CA ASP A 74 1.52 0.24 -1.14
C ASP A 74 3.01 0.54 -1.38
N ILE A 75 3.28 1.76 -1.83
CA ILE A 75 4.63 2.21 -2.19
C ILE A 75 5.10 3.24 -1.17
N ARG A 76 6.23 2.96 -0.51
CA ARG A 76 6.92 3.90 0.37
C ARG A 76 8.21 4.37 -0.29
N LEU A 77 8.36 5.69 -0.43
CA LEU A 77 9.60 6.31 -0.89
C LEU A 77 10.48 6.65 0.31
N LEU A 78 11.72 6.16 0.29
CA LEU A 78 12.68 6.32 1.37
C LEU A 78 13.99 6.84 0.77
N ALA A 79 14.36 8.07 1.09
CA ALA A 79 15.53 8.70 0.50
C ALA A 79 16.77 8.51 1.38
N SER A 80 17.91 8.24 0.75
CA SER A 80 19.22 8.25 1.40
C SER A 80 20.23 9.01 0.52
N ASP A 81 21.40 9.33 1.08
CA ASP A 81 22.44 10.09 0.36
C ASP A 81 22.89 9.40 -0.93
N GLY A 82 22.76 8.07 -0.99
CA GLY A 82 23.16 7.26 -2.14
C GLY A 82 22.06 7.07 -3.20
N GLY A 83 20.84 7.54 -2.99
CA GLY A 83 19.74 7.33 -3.93
C GLY A 83 18.38 7.13 -3.26
N LEU A 84 17.42 6.65 -4.03
CA LEU A 84 16.04 6.45 -3.60
C LEU A 84 15.73 4.98 -3.42
N TRP A 85 15.22 4.61 -2.24
CA TRP A 85 14.62 3.32 -1.99
C TRP A 85 13.10 3.40 -2.21
N ILE A 86 12.56 2.37 -2.85
CA ILE A 86 11.15 2.15 -3.12
C ILE A 86 10.78 0.88 -2.37
N GLY A 87 10.06 1.04 -1.28
CA GLY A 87 9.51 -0.05 -0.51
C GLY A 87 8.14 -0.46 -1.07
N TYR A 88 8.02 -1.72 -1.44
CA TYR A 88 6.77 -2.37 -1.75
C TYR A 88 6.36 -3.22 -0.56
N HIS A 89 5.13 -3.03 -0.11
CA HIS A 89 4.46 -3.93 0.82
C HIS A 89 3.05 -4.18 0.30
N ASP A 90 2.50 -5.35 0.58
CA ASP A 90 1.11 -5.62 0.22
C ASP A 90 0.20 -4.61 0.92
N ALA A 91 -0.84 -4.18 0.20
CA ALA A 91 -1.88 -3.35 0.79
C ALA A 91 -2.55 -4.12 1.94
N ASP A 92 -2.80 -3.42 3.04
CA ASP A 92 -3.53 -3.98 4.17
C ASP A 92 -5.01 -4.24 3.81
N GLY A 93 -5.64 -5.19 4.51
CA GLY A 93 -7.08 -5.42 4.40
C GLY A 93 -7.49 -5.90 3.01
N LEU A 94 -6.76 -6.86 2.42
CA LEU A 94 -7.18 -7.51 1.19
C LEU A 94 -8.22 -8.59 1.46
N ALA A 95 -9.25 -8.64 0.60
CA ALA A 95 -10.29 -9.65 0.62
C ALA A 95 -9.74 -11.09 0.51
N TYR A 96 -8.64 -11.22 -0.23
CA TYR A 96 -7.90 -12.46 -0.38
C TYR A 96 -6.41 -12.12 -0.40
N GLN A 97 -5.66 -12.84 0.42
CA GLN A 97 -4.22 -12.70 0.52
C GLN A 97 -3.58 -13.95 -0.11
N PRO A 98 -2.85 -13.80 -1.22
CA PRO A 98 -2.09 -14.91 -1.77
C PRO A 98 -0.97 -15.31 -0.79
N ASP A 99 -0.37 -16.49 -0.98
CA ASP A 99 0.67 -17.03 -0.09
C ASP A 99 1.80 -16.02 0.19
N ALA A 100 2.19 -15.94 1.48
CA ALA A 100 3.23 -15.12 2.09
C ALA A 100 3.29 -13.63 1.66
N LEU A 101 3.10 -12.73 2.63
CA LEU A 101 3.40 -11.31 2.49
C LEU A 101 4.83 -11.15 1.97
N THR A 102 5.01 -10.51 0.82
CA THR A 102 6.33 -10.28 0.24
C THR A 102 6.63 -8.80 0.16
N SER A 103 7.37 -8.31 1.17
CA SER A 103 8.00 -7.00 1.10
C SER A 103 9.22 -7.05 0.20
N LEU A 104 9.35 -6.03 -0.64
CA LEU A 104 10.48 -5.84 -1.54
C LEU A 104 10.97 -4.40 -1.43
N ALA A 105 12.28 -4.21 -1.34
CA ALA A 105 12.88 -2.89 -1.44
C ALA A 105 13.68 -2.78 -2.74
N VAL A 106 13.40 -1.79 -3.57
CA VAL A 106 14.18 -1.48 -4.76
C VAL A 106 14.94 -0.20 -4.54
N ARG A 107 16.26 -0.22 -4.65
CA ARG A 107 17.06 1.00 -4.68
C ARG A 107 17.28 1.43 -6.11
N ILE A 108 17.18 2.74 -6.33
CA ILE A 108 17.64 3.45 -7.52
C ILE A 108 18.78 4.37 -7.09
N SER A 109 19.99 4.15 -7.58
CA SER A 109 21.11 5.06 -7.35
C SER A 109 21.01 6.33 -8.20
N LEU A 110 21.84 7.33 -7.91
CA LEU A 110 21.86 8.62 -8.61
C LEU A 110 22.21 8.51 -10.10
N ASP A 111 22.89 7.44 -10.51
CA ASP A 111 23.21 7.14 -11.91
C ASP A 111 22.12 6.34 -12.64
N GLY A 112 21.11 5.84 -11.90
CA GLY A 112 19.98 5.09 -12.44
C GLY A 112 20.12 3.56 -12.37
N GLU A 113 21.16 3.03 -11.72
CA GLU A 113 21.25 1.60 -11.46
C GLU A 113 20.20 1.15 -10.43
N THR A 114 19.65 -0.05 -10.64
CA THR A 114 18.60 -0.61 -9.78
C THR A 114 19.06 -1.89 -9.10
N ILE A 115 18.74 -2.04 -7.82
CA ILE A 115 18.90 -3.30 -7.08
C ILE A 115 17.64 -3.61 -6.29
N ALA A 116 17.16 -4.84 -6.40
CA ALA A 116 15.98 -5.33 -5.70
C ALA A 116 16.40 -6.26 -4.55
N LEU A 117 15.91 -5.99 -3.34
CA LEU A 117 16.19 -6.77 -2.13
C LEU A 117 14.88 -7.34 -1.57
N PRO A 118 14.67 -8.67 -1.63
CA PRO A 118 13.53 -9.29 -1.00
C PRO A 118 13.68 -9.26 0.53
N LEU A 119 12.61 -8.90 1.22
CA LEU A 119 12.59 -8.76 2.68
C LEU A 119 11.71 -9.82 3.37
N GLY A 120 11.00 -10.63 2.58
CA GLY A 120 10.02 -11.60 3.08
C GLY A 120 8.84 -10.88 3.73
N GLU A 121 8.35 -11.43 4.84
CA GLU A 121 7.19 -10.88 5.56
C GLU A 121 7.51 -9.64 6.40
N ARG A 122 8.77 -9.17 6.38
CA ARG A 122 9.19 -8.04 7.22
C ARG A 122 8.61 -6.72 6.72
N ARG A 123 8.13 -5.89 7.64
CA ARG A 123 7.72 -4.51 7.37
C ARG A 123 8.94 -3.63 7.17
N ILE A 124 8.93 -2.78 6.14
CA ILE A 124 9.98 -1.79 5.92
C ILE A 124 9.84 -0.66 6.94
N THR A 125 10.87 -0.47 7.76
CA THR A 125 10.91 0.57 8.81
C THR A 125 11.68 1.80 8.36
N GLY A 126 12.57 1.69 7.37
CA GLY A 126 13.21 2.83 6.71
C GLY A 126 14.50 2.47 6.00
N CYS A 127 15.41 3.43 5.81
CA CYS A 127 16.68 3.18 5.13
C CYS A 127 17.81 4.07 5.67
N ASP A 128 19.03 3.68 5.35
CA ASP A 128 20.23 4.48 5.49
C ASP A 128 21.08 4.43 4.20
N SER A 129 22.27 5.00 4.24
CA SER A 129 23.25 5.01 3.14
C SER A 129 23.82 3.62 2.82
N ILE A 130 23.69 2.64 3.71
CA ILE A 130 24.24 1.29 3.59
C ILE A 130 23.17 0.28 3.12
N GLY A 131 21.91 0.45 3.54
CA GLY A 131 20.86 -0.52 3.28
C GLY A 131 19.45 -0.08 3.68
N VAL A 132 18.55 -1.05 3.61
CA VAL A 132 17.14 -0.90 4.01
C VAL A 132 16.92 -1.59 5.35
N TRP A 133 16.19 -0.92 6.25
CA TRP A 133 15.81 -1.45 7.55
C TRP A 133 14.40 -2.03 7.49
N SER A 134 14.24 -3.18 8.13
CA SER A 134 12.98 -3.90 8.23
C SER A 134 12.79 -4.47 9.63
N ALA A 135 11.55 -4.79 10.00
CA ALA A 135 11.20 -5.42 11.27
C ALA A 135 10.16 -6.52 11.03
N GLU A 136 9.93 -7.39 12.01
CA GLU A 136 8.84 -8.36 11.94
C GLU A 136 7.48 -7.68 11.69
N PRO A 137 6.56 -8.34 10.97
CA PRO A 137 5.23 -7.81 10.69
C PRO A 137 4.44 -7.69 12.00
N GLY A 138 3.81 -6.53 12.19
CA GLY A 138 2.93 -6.26 13.34
C GLY A 138 3.29 -4.95 14.04
N ALA A 139 2.34 -4.02 14.06
CA ALA A 139 2.26 -3.11 15.20
C ALA A 139 1.74 -3.90 16.41
N PRO A 140 2.01 -3.47 17.65
CA PRO A 140 1.39 -4.11 18.80
C PRO A 140 -0.13 -3.96 18.62
N THR A 141 -0.82 -5.08 18.47
CA THR A 141 -2.28 -5.11 18.34
C THR A 141 -2.87 -4.71 19.68
N ILE A 142 -3.53 -3.56 19.68
CA ILE A 142 -4.37 -3.19 20.82
C ILE A 142 -5.72 -3.82 20.58
N ASP A 143 -6.19 -4.60 21.55
CA ASP A 143 -7.54 -5.13 21.54
C ASP A 143 -8.55 -3.96 21.39
N ASP A 144 -9.56 -4.16 20.55
CA ASP A 144 -10.71 -3.26 20.38
C ASP A 144 -11.48 -3.03 21.68
N THR A 145 -11.20 -3.79 22.75
CA THR A 145 -11.69 -3.53 24.11
C THR A 145 -10.84 -2.57 24.94
N TYR A 146 -9.65 -2.16 24.48
CA TYR A 146 -8.80 -1.23 25.22
C TYR A 146 -9.46 0.15 25.33
N ARG A 147 -9.63 0.62 26.57
CA ARG A 147 -10.23 1.94 26.89
C ARG A 147 -9.28 2.85 27.67
N GLY A 148 -7.97 2.58 27.59
CA GLY A 148 -6.95 3.24 28.41
C GLY A 148 -6.58 2.39 29.64
N GLY A 149 -5.32 2.48 30.07
CA GLY A 149 -4.78 1.66 31.18
C GLY A 149 -3.39 1.09 30.86
N PRO A 150 -2.83 0.24 31.74
CA PRO A 150 -1.58 -0.46 31.46
C PRO A 150 -1.77 -1.34 30.23
N VAL A 151 -0.89 -1.19 29.24
CA VAL A 151 -0.97 -2.00 28.03
C VAL A 151 -0.43 -3.39 28.29
N ALA A 152 -0.86 -4.34 27.46
CA ALA A 152 -0.35 -5.69 27.46
C ALA A 152 1.19 -5.67 27.36
N SER A 153 1.82 -6.69 27.95
CA SER A 153 3.27 -6.79 28.05
C SER A 153 3.98 -6.82 26.69
N ASP A 154 3.24 -7.17 25.64
CA ASP A 154 3.67 -7.17 24.25
C ASP A 154 4.01 -5.76 23.71
N TRP A 155 3.46 -4.68 24.27
CA TRP A 155 3.87 -3.32 23.88
C TRP A 155 5.34 -3.01 24.21
N SER A 156 5.88 -3.71 25.20
CA SER A 156 7.29 -3.66 25.58
C SER A 156 8.11 -4.81 24.99
N GLU A 157 7.54 -5.61 24.08
CA GLU A 157 8.32 -6.63 23.39
C GLU A 157 9.41 -5.95 22.53
N PRO A 158 10.65 -6.44 22.61
CA PRO A 158 11.72 -5.88 21.83
C PRO A 158 11.45 -6.02 20.33
N THR A 159 11.58 -4.92 19.59
CA THR A 159 11.58 -4.95 18.13
C THR A 159 12.97 -5.32 17.62
N THR A 160 13.06 -6.40 16.84
CA THR A 160 14.28 -6.74 16.10
C THR A 160 14.27 -6.03 14.75
N LEU A 161 15.14 -5.03 14.61
CA LEU A 161 15.43 -4.36 13.35
C LEU A 161 16.49 -5.15 12.58
N VAL A 162 16.25 -5.41 11.30
CA VAL A 162 17.19 -6.06 10.39
C VAL A 162 17.50 -5.11 9.24
N ARG A 163 18.77 -4.75 9.07
CA ARG A 163 19.27 -4.04 7.90
C ARG A 163 19.71 -5.04 6.86
N VAL A 164 19.14 -4.97 5.66
CA VAL A 164 19.66 -5.69 4.49
C VAL A 164 20.51 -4.72 3.68
N ARG A 165 21.78 -5.06 3.53
CA ARG A 165 22.79 -4.28 2.81
C ARG A 165 22.70 -4.55 1.31
N LEU A 166 23.35 -3.70 0.50
CA LEU A 166 23.39 -3.85 -0.96
C LEU A 166 24.06 -5.15 -1.44
N ASP A 167 24.97 -5.71 -0.65
CA ASP A 167 25.61 -7.01 -0.93
C ASP A 167 24.79 -8.20 -0.43
N GLY A 168 23.60 -7.96 0.12
CA GLY A 168 22.72 -8.97 0.71
C GLY A 168 23.10 -9.40 2.12
N ALA A 169 24.21 -8.92 2.69
CA ALA A 169 24.54 -9.18 4.09
C ALA A 169 23.57 -8.44 5.02
N THR A 170 23.40 -8.97 6.23
CA THR A 170 22.43 -8.45 7.20
C THR A 170 23.08 -8.02 8.50
N ASP A 171 22.64 -6.87 9.03
CA ASP A 171 22.93 -6.42 10.39
C ASP A 171 21.62 -6.41 11.21
N SER A 172 21.70 -6.52 12.53
CA SER A 172 20.52 -6.46 13.40
C SER A 172 20.71 -5.58 14.63
N VAL A 173 19.66 -4.85 14.99
CA VAL A 173 19.57 -4.06 16.23
C VAL A 173 18.31 -4.47 16.99
N GLU A 174 18.44 -4.82 18.26
CA GLU A 174 17.31 -5.04 19.16
C GLU A 174 16.96 -3.73 19.87
N VAL A 175 15.72 -3.27 19.76
CA VAL A 175 15.21 -2.08 20.45
C VAL A 175 14.15 -2.54 21.43
N ASP A 176 14.23 -2.14 22.70
CA ASP A 176 13.32 -2.61 23.76
C ASP A 176 11.88 -2.06 23.67
N ARG A 177 11.50 -1.43 22.55
CA ARG A 177 10.17 -0.87 22.29
C ARG A 177 9.75 -1.10 20.84
N PHE A 178 8.47 -0.90 20.59
CA PHE A 178 7.95 -0.79 19.23
C PHE A 178 8.61 0.34 18.45
N VAL A 179 9.24 -0.02 17.33
CA VAL A 179 9.86 0.93 16.39
C VAL A 179 8.89 1.26 15.27
N TYR A 180 8.63 2.55 15.09
CA TYR A 180 7.84 3.08 13.99
C TYR A 180 8.68 3.24 12.73
N GLU A 181 9.88 3.81 12.87
CA GLU A 181 10.70 4.21 11.73
C GLU A 181 12.19 4.24 12.10
N VAL A 182 13.04 4.00 11.09
CA VAL A 182 14.50 4.11 11.20
C VAL A 182 14.99 5.00 10.07
N TYR A 183 15.90 5.92 10.36
CA TYR A 183 16.47 6.79 9.33
C TYR A 183 17.88 7.23 9.68
N GLU A 184 18.58 7.77 8.68
CA GLU A 184 19.90 8.36 8.83
C GLU A 184 19.83 9.89 8.98
N THR A 185 20.70 10.45 9.81
CA THR A 185 20.95 11.89 9.85
C THR A 185 22.44 12.12 10.06
N ALA A 186 23.12 12.70 9.05
CA ALA A 186 24.55 13.01 9.11
C ALA A 186 25.44 11.83 9.55
N GLY A 187 25.24 10.63 8.97
CA GLY A 187 26.00 9.42 9.33
C GLY A 187 25.56 8.74 10.63
N ARG A 188 24.53 9.25 11.29
CA ARG A 188 23.99 8.73 12.55
C ARG A 188 22.70 7.95 12.32
N LEU A 189 22.59 6.81 12.97
CA LEU A 189 21.37 6.00 12.97
C LEU A 189 20.39 6.60 13.96
N VAL A 190 19.18 6.91 13.50
CA VAL A 190 18.10 7.44 14.31
C VAL A 190 16.95 6.44 14.34
N VAL A 191 16.49 6.10 15.53
CA VAL A 191 15.37 5.19 15.76
C VAL A 191 14.20 5.99 16.31
N ALA A 192 13.05 5.89 15.63
CA ALA A 192 11.78 6.44 16.07
C ALA A 192 10.92 5.35 16.71
N TYR A 193 10.57 5.51 17.97
CA TYR A 193 9.87 4.50 18.77
C TYR A 193 8.72 5.11 19.58
N ALA A 194 7.80 4.25 20.03
CA ALA A 194 6.76 4.66 20.97
C ALA A 194 7.27 4.46 22.41
N PRO A 195 7.59 5.54 23.15
CA PRO A 195 8.08 5.43 24.52
C PRO A 195 6.97 4.99 25.49
N THR A 196 5.72 5.27 25.14
CA THR A 196 4.52 4.98 25.92
C THR A 196 3.49 4.26 25.05
N PRO A 197 2.52 3.56 25.66
CA PRO A 197 1.41 3.01 24.92
C PRO A 197 0.44 4.08 24.40
N PRO A 198 -0.44 3.74 23.44
CA PRO A 198 -1.37 4.71 22.86
C PRO A 198 -2.38 5.22 23.88
N ILE A 199 -2.78 6.46 23.68
CA ILE A 199 -3.87 7.09 24.43
C ILE A 199 -5.18 6.79 23.68
N ALA A 200 -6.04 6.02 24.35
CA ALA A 200 -7.40 5.75 23.89
C ALA A 200 -8.31 6.97 24.15
N THR A 201 -9.01 7.41 23.12
CA THR A 201 -9.96 8.52 23.15
C THR A 201 -11.31 8.02 22.64
N PRO A 202 -12.32 7.87 23.50
CA PRO A 202 -13.67 7.53 23.06
C PRO A 202 -14.21 8.58 22.09
N SER A 203 -14.92 8.14 21.07
CA SER A 203 -15.66 9.00 20.15
C SER A 203 -17.13 9.11 20.55
N ASP A 204 -17.79 10.19 20.15
CA ASP A 204 -19.22 10.41 20.39
C ASP A 204 -20.12 9.37 19.69
N PHE A 205 -19.57 8.61 18.73
CA PHE A 205 -20.27 7.58 17.97
C PHE A 205 -20.06 6.16 18.55
N GLY A 206 -19.44 6.04 19.72
CA GLY A 206 -19.19 4.78 20.41
C GLY A 206 -17.96 4.01 19.91
N SER A 207 -17.19 4.58 18.98
CA SER A 207 -15.87 4.05 18.60
C SER A 207 -14.77 4.57 19.53
N VAL A 208 -13.57 4.00 19.45
CA VAL A 208 -12.39 4.47 20.20
C VAL A 208 -11.30 4.84 19.21
N GLY A 209 -10.84 6.09 19.28
CA GLY A 209 -9.64 6.54 18.56
C GLY A 209 -8.39 6.29 19.39
N TYR A 210 -7.28 5.99 18.72
CA TYR A 210 -5.98 5.76 19.36
C TYR A 210 -4.99 6.80 18.87
N SER A 211 -4.30 7.45 19.81
CA SER A 211 -3.23 8.39 19.51
C SER A 211 -1.90 7.89 20.08
N TYR A 212 -0.86 7.91 19.26
CA TYR A 212 0.47 7.43 19.63
C TYR A 212 1.41 8.61 19.77
N GLN A 213 2.24 8.58 20.81
CA GLN A 213 3.37 9.48 20.95
C GLN A 213 4.62 8.79 20.41
N TRP A 214 5.40 9.51 19.61
CA TRP A 214 6.61 9.00 18.99
C TRP A 214 7.79 9.86 19.42
N GLU A 215 8.89 9.22 19.79
CA GLU A 215 10.17 9.87 20.06
C GLU A 215 11.23 9.36 19.07
N ALA A 216 12.15 10.23 18.64
CA ALA A 216 13.30 9.87 17.83
C ALA A 216 14.60 10.08 18.60
N ARG A 217 15.49 9.08 18.52
CA ARG A 217 16.78 9.10 19.21
C ARG A 217 17.91 8.68 18.28
N ASP A 218 19.01 9.44 18.31
CA ASP A 218 20.30 9.01 17.77
C ASP A 218 20.85 7.87 18.63
N VAL A 219 21.06 6.71 18.02
CA VAL A 219 21.52 5.50 18.70
C VAL A 219 22.96 5.12 18.37
N GLY A 220 23.64 5.84 17.47
CA GLY A 220 25.01 5.51 17.08
C GLY A 220 25.34 5.83 15.63
N SER A 221 26.45 5.27 15.14
CA SER A 221 26.85 5.41 13.74
C SER A 221 26.09 4.42 12.87
N VAL A 222 25.77 4.82 11.64
CA VAL A 222 25.27 3.91 10.60
C VAL A 222 26.32 2.84 10.23
N ALA A 223 27.61 3.18 10.26
CA ALA A 223 28.68 2.27 9.89
C ALA A 223 28.87 1.11 10.88
N ASP A 224 28.60 1.36 12.17
CA ASP A 224 28.71 0.39 13.26
C ASP A 224 27.53 0.60 14.24
N PRO A 225 26.34 0.09 13.89
CA PRO A 225 25.15 0.30 14.71
C PRO A 225 25.25 -0.51 16.01
N PRO A 226 24.67 -0.02 17.12
CA PRO A 226 24.66 -0.77 18.37
C PRO A 226 23.85 -2.07 18.20
N ARG A 227 24.24 -3.12 18.92
CA ARG A 227 23.48 -4.38 18.92
C ARG A 227 22.16 -4.28 19.69
N LYS A 228 22.11 -3.43 20.71
CA LYS A 228 20.95 -3.23 21.58
C LYS A 228 20.74 -1.76 21.88
N VAL A 229 19.49 -1.32 21.90
CA VAL A 229 19.06 0.03 22.26
C VAL A 229 18.03 -0.08 23.38
N ALA A 230 18.35 0.48 24.55
CA ALA A 230 17.41 0.66 25.63
C ALA A 230 16.78 2.06 25.54
N THR A 231 15.47 2.15 25.77
CA THR A 231 14.72 3.39 25.63
C THR A 231 13.87 3.71 26.87
N ALA A 232 13.81 5.00 27.20
CA ALA A 232 12.92 5.55 28.20
C ALA A 232 12.13 6.74 27.63
N VAL A 233 11.08 7.14 28.36
CA VAL A 233 10.30 8.34 28.06
C VAL A 233 11.20 9.57 28.22
N GLY A 234 11.26 10.42 27.20
CA GLY A 234 12.10 11.62 27.18
C GLY A 234 13.56 11.38 26.79
N ASP A 235 13.93 10.16 26.38
CA ASP A 235 15.26 9.87 25.83
C ASP A 235 15.44 10.43 24.41
N GLY A 236 14.33 10.69 23.70
CA GLY A 236 14.33 11.21 22.33
C GLY A 236 13.61 12.54 22.16
N ALA A 237 13.73 13.11 20.96
CA ALA A 237 12.95 14.26 20.55
C ALA A 237 11.54 13.82 20.12
N LEU A 238 10.50 14.51 20.60
CA LEU A 238 9.13 14.26 20.18
C LEU A 238 8.99 14.46 18.66
N LEU A 239 8.38 13.47 18.01
CA LEU A 239 8.05 13.50 16.61
C LEU A 239 6.60 13.91 16.40
N ASP A 240 6.40 15.07 15.79
CA ASP A 240 5.11 15.41 15.19
C ASP A 240 4.89 14.53 13.93
N ARG A 241 3.67 14.03 13.71
CA ARG A 241 3.30 13.30 12.47
C ARG A 241 3.55 14.13 11.21
N SER A 242 3.58 15.47 11.30
CA SER A 242 3.93 16.36 10.20
C SER A 242 5.44 16.51 9.95
N ALA A 243 6.29 15.91 10.81
CA ALA A 243 7.75 16.06 10.76
C ALA A 243 8.42 15.34 9.59
N THR A 244 7.77 14.36 8.93
CA THR A 244 8.39 13.61 7.82
C THR A 244 8.83 14.53 6.68
N THR A 245 8.03 15.54 6.32
CA THR A 245 8.42 16.55 5.30
C THR A 245 9.61 17.39 5.76
N ALA A 246 9.62 17.84 7.02
CA ALA A 246 10.72 18.63 7.57
C ALA A 246 12.03 17.83 7.66
N ARG A 247 11.95 16.50 7.84
CA ARG A 247 13.12 15.60 7.85
C ARG A 247 13.75 15.48 6.47
N PHE A 248 12.94 15.31 5.42
CA PHE A 248 13.45 15.34 4.05
C PHE A 248 14.19 16.65 3.79
N GLU A 249 13.56 17.80 4.12
CA GLU A 249 14.18 19.11 3.96
C GLU A 249 15.49 19.26 4.75
N ALA A 250 15.56 18.74 5.97
CA ALA A 250 16.78 18.75 6.79
C ALA A 250 17.92 17.88 6.22
N ALA A 251 17.59 16.80 5.51
CA ALA A 251 18.55 15.98 4.78
C ALA A 251 18.96 16.59 3.42
N GLY A 252 18.53 17.82 3.12
CA GLY A 252 18.72 18.46 1.81
C GLY A 252 17.87 17.82 0.70
N GLN A 253 16.95 16.94 1.06
CA GLN A 253 16.05 16.24 0.15
C GLN A 253 14.74 17.02 0.05
N ARG A 254 14.12 17.02 -1.13
CA ARG A 254 12.85 17.74 -1.33
C ARG A 254 11.78 16.76 -1.76
N VAL A 255 10.76 16.59 -0.93
CA VAL A 255 9.58 15.77 -1.24
C VAL A 255 8.39 16.70 -1.37
N ALA A 256 7.78 16.75 -2.56
CA ALA A 256 6.54 17.50 -2.73
C ALA A 256 5.41 16.85 -1.92
N ARG A 257 4.48 17.62 -1.36
CA ARG A 257 3.31 17.02 -0.72
C ARG A 257 2.39 16.39 -1.75
N ALA A 258 1.74 15.27 -1.42
CA ALA A 258 0.65 14.72 -2.23
C ALA A 258 -0.39 15.82 -2.53
N GLY A 259 -0.70 16.03 -3.81
CA GLY A 259 -1.62 17.10 -4.26
C GLY A 259 -0.98 18.47 -4.46
N SER A 260 0.31 18.67 -4.14
CA SER A 260 1.04 19.84 -4.66
C SER A 260 1.11 19.70 -6.18
N PRO A 261 0.83 20.74 -6.96
CA PRO A 261 1.14 20.71 -8.39
C PRO A 261 2.66 20.54 -8.46
N ALA A 262 3.11 19.30 -8.69
CA ALA A 262 4.48 19.02 -9.08
C ALA A 262 4.79 20.06 -10.14
N ARG A 263 5.84 20.87 -9.93
CA ARG A 263 6.38 21.81 -10.93
C ARG A 263 6.18 21.16 -12.29
N ALA A 264 5.18 21.66 -13.04
CA ALA A 264 4.44 20.92 -14.07
C ALA A 264 5.18 19.65 -14.52
N ALA A 265 4.80 18.49 -13.98
CA ALA A 265 5.38 17.21 -14.41
C ALA A 265 5.25 17.21 -15.93
N LEU A 266 6.40 17.36 -16.60
CA LEU A 266 6.44 17.29 -18.05
C LEU A 266 5.72 15.99 -18.41
N PRO A 267 4.88 15.96 -19.47
CA PRO A 267 4.32 14.70 -19.93
C PRO A 267 5.48 13.80 -20.37
N ILE A 268 5.98 12.98 -19.44
CA ILE A 268 7.08 12.05 -19.67
C ILE A 268 6.46 10.82 -20.30
N SER A 269 6.70 10.67 -21.60
CA SER A 269 6.30 9.50 -22.36
C SER A 269 7.19 8.32 -21.99
N LEU A 270 6.56 7.18 -21.69
CA LEU A 270 7.20 5.88 -21.48
C LEU A 270 7.22 5.05 -22.76
N SER A 271 6.64 5.55 -23.85
CA SER A 271 6.70 4.90 -25.16
C SER A 271 8.15 4.66 -25.60
N GLY A 272 8.48 3.39 -25.86
CA GLY A 272 9.82 2.99 -26.31
C GLY A 272 10.85 2.85 -25.18
N VAL A 273 10.47 3.03 -23.92
CA VAL A 273 11.33 2.71 -22.78
C VAL A 273 11.25 1.21 -22.51
N THR A 274 12.38 0.51 -22.62
CA THR A 274 12.45 -0.94 -22.34
C THR A 274 12.04 -1.21 -20.89
N GLY A 275 11.23 -2.25 -20.65
CA GLY A 275 10.83 -2.64 -19.29
C GLY A 275 9.70 -1.80 -18.68
N THR A 276 9.07 -0.89 -19.42
CA THR A 276 7.88 -0.14 -18.94
C THR A 276 6.55 -0.79 -19.30
N ARG A 277 6.58 -1.79 -20.19
CA ARG A 277 5.42 -2.63 -20.49
C ARG A 277 5.13 -3.54 -19.32
N TRP A 278 3.88 -3.57 -18.90
CA TRP A 278 3.44 -4.43 -17.81
C TRP A 278 3.70 -5.89 -18.10
N LEU A 279 4.56 -6.51 -17.29
CA LEU A 279 4.45 -7.94 -17.07
C LEU A 279 3.19 -8.16 -16.23
N ARG A 280 2.37 -9.11 -16.68
CA ARG A 280 1.21 -9.54 -15.90
C ARG A 280 1.69 -10.13 -14.58
N ALA A 281 0.96 -9.84 -13.51
CA ALA A 281 1.19 -10.49 -12.23
C ALA A 281 1.14 -12.02 -12.41
N PRO A 282 2.06 -12.78 -11.80
CA PRO A 282 2.14 -14.22 -11.97
C PRO A 282 1.07 -14.94 -11.12
N LEU A 283 -0.21 -14.61 -11.35
CA LEU A 283 -1.33 -15.27 -10.68
C LEU A 283 -1.60 -16.64 -11.31
N THR A 284 -1.82 -17.62 -10.44
CA THR A 284 -2.35 -18.93 -10.85
C THR A 284 -3.85 -18.83 -11.11
N HIS A 285 -4.42 -19.84 -11.78
CA HIS A 285 -5.87 -19.94 -11.91
C HIS A 285 -6.56 -20.01 -10.54
N ASP A 286 -5.95 -20.69 -9.58
CA ASP A 286 -6.47 -20.81 -8.22
C ASP A 286 -6.47 -19.47 -7.48
N ASP A 287 -5.42 -18.63 -7.65
CA ASP A 287 -5.38 -17.27 -7.10
C ASP A 287 -6.54 -16.41 -7.64
N ILE A 288 -6.80 -16.49 -8.95
CA ILE A 288 -7.88 -15.74 -9.61
C ILE A 288 -9.25 -16.18 -9.08
N VAL A 289 -9.50 -17.50 -9.06
CA VAL A 289 -10.77 -18.05 -8.57
C VAL A 289 -10.95 -17.75 -7.08
N ALA A 290 -9.91 -17.86 -6.26
CA ALA A 290 -9.97 -17.55 -4.83
C ALA A 290 -10.33 -16.09 -4.58
N THR A 291 -9.74 -15.16 -5.35
CA THR A 291 -10.05 -13.72 -5.31
C THR A 291 -11.51 -13.46 -5.68
N GLU A 292 -11.99 -14.05 -6.78
CA GLU A 292 -13.38 -13.93 -7.22
C GLU A 292 -14.36 -14.48 -6.18
N GLN A 293 -14.06 -15.63 -5.57
CA GLN A 293 -14.89 -16.21 -4.51
C GLN A 293 -14.87 -15.38 -3.22
N ALA A 294 -13.72 -14.77 -2.86
CA ALA A 294 -13.65 -13.85 -1.73
C ALA A 294 -14.52 -12.61 -1.95
N ALA A 295 -14.46 -12.02 -3.15
CA ALA A 295 -15.32 -10.91 -3.53
C ALA A 295 -16.80 -11.25 -3.41
N LEU A 296 -17.21 -12.41 -3.92
CA LEU A 296 -18.60 -12.87 -3.80
C LEU A 296 -19.03 -13.03 -2.34
N ARG A 297 -18.19 -13.61 -1.47
CA ARG A 297 -18.50 -13.78 -0.03
C ARG A 297 -18.67 -12.46 0.70
N ILE A 298 -17.84 -11.47 0.38
CA ILE A 298 -17.88 -10.16 1.05
C ILE A 298 -19.15 -9.38 0.69
N PHE A 299 -19.66 -9.57 -0.53
CA PHE A 299 -20.83 -8.84 -1.04
C PHE A 299 -22.14 -9.66 -1.08
N SER A 300 -22.11 -10.98 -0.85
CA SER A 300 -23.31 -11.83 -0.92
C SER A 300 -24.35 -11.47 0.14
N ASP A 301 -23.90 -10.95 1.27
CA ASP A 301 -24.71 -10.78 2.48
C ASP A 301 -24.74 -9.31 2.93
N LEU A 302 -24.76 -8.36 1.99
CA LEU A 302 -24.74 -6.92 2.30
C LEU A 302 -25.88 -6.45 3.23
N ASP A 303 -27.04 -7.09 3.14
CA ASP A 303 -28.21 -6.82 4.00
C ASP A 303 -28.09 -7.47 5.39
N THR A 304 -27.05 -8.26 5.61
CA THR A 304 -26.68 -8.91 6.88
C THR A 304 -25.17 -8.79 7.16
N TYR A 305 -24.53 -7.72 6.71
CA TYR A 305 -23.07 -7.60 6.76
C TYR A 305 -22.50 -7.36 8.16
N TRP A 306 -23.19 -6.57 9.00
CA TRP A 306 -22.69 -6.17 10.31
C TRP A 306 -23.12 -7.18 11.39
N HIS A 307 -22.15 -7.75 12.08
CA HIS A 307 -22.38 -8.64 13.21
C HIS A 307 -22.12 -7.88 14.52
N GLY A 308 -23.17 -7.69 15.32
CA GLY A 308 -23.04 -7.16 16.67
C GLY A 308 -22.42 -8.18 17.64
N GLU A 309 -21.83 -7.70 18.73
CA GLU A 309 -21.30 -8.55 19.82
C GLU A 309 -22.36 -9.48 20.42
N ASP A 310 -23.64 -9.09 20.33
CA ASP A 310 -24.80 -9.87 20.75
C ASP A 310 -25.21 -10.96 19.75
N GLY A 311 -24.45 -11.14 18.67
CA GLY A 311 -24.76 -12.05 17.56
C GLY A 311 -25.88 -11.55 16.65
N THR A 312 -26.40 -10.33 16.85
CA THR A 312 -27.39 -9.76 15.94
C THR A 312 -26.72 -9.37 14.62
N VAL A 313 -27.39 -9.69 13.53
CA VAL A 313 -26.90 -9.40 12.19
C VAL A 313 -27.75 -8.31 11.56
N ARG A 314 -27.13 -7.27 11.01
CA ARG A 314 -27.81 -6.12 10.42
C ARG A 314 -27.14 -5.68 9.14
N ALA A 315 -27.92 -5.08 8.25
CA ALA A 315 -27.39 -4.40 7.09
C ALA A 315 -26.43 -3.28 7.52
N LEU A 316 -25.36 -3.09 6.74
CA LEU A 316 -24.38 -2.03 6.96
C LEU A 316 -25.01 -0.63 6.86
N SER A 317 -26.06 -0.49 6.04
CA SER A 317 -26.91 0.70 5.96
C SER A 317 -28.37 0.34 6.27
N ARG A 318 -29.02 1.11 7.15
CA ARG A 318 -30.41 0.83 7.58
C ARG A 318 -31.36 0.88 6.39
N GLY A 319 -32.01 -0.24 6.09
CA GLY A 319 -32.99 -0.35 5.01
C GLY A 319 -32.40 -0.74 3.66
N LEU A 320 -31.13 -1.15 3.62
CA LEU A 320 -30.56 -1.90 2.51
C LEU A 320 -31.20 -3.30 2.46
N SER A 321 -31.56 -3.76 1.27
CA SER A 321 -32.16 -5.08 1.05
C SER A 321 -31.89 -5.58 -0.37
N GLU A 322 -32.26 -6.83 -0.67
CA GLU A 322 -32.15 -7.41 -2.02
C GLU A 322 -30.68 -7.41 -2.52
N GLY A 323 -29.73 -7.63 -1.61
CA GLY A 323 -28.31 -7.72 -1.92
C GLY A 323 -27.99 -8.94 -2.78
N SER A 324 -27.18 -8.76 -3.81
CA SER A 324 -26.64 -9.84 -4.63
C SER A 324 -25.32 -9.41 -5.27
N ALA A 325 -24.44 -10.38 -5.51
CA ALA A 325 -23.15 -10.17 -6.15
C ALA A 325 -22.91 -11.21 -7.24
N ARG A 326 -22.22 -10.80 -8.31
CA ARG A 326 -21.79 -11.68 -9.40
C ARG A 326 -20.47 -11.20 -9.98
N ILE A 327 -19.73 -12.10 -10.62
CA ILE A 327 -18.51 -11.73 -11.36
C ILE A 327 -18.88 -11.43 -12.82
N GLU A 328 -18.27 -10.36 -13.35
CA GLU A 328 -18.27 -10.05 -14.78
C GLU A 328 -16.85 -9.94 -15.31
N GLY A 329 -16.67 -10.28 -16.58
CA GLY A 329 -15.38 -10.20 -17.26
C GLY A 329 -14.50 -11.43 -17.01
N ALA A 330 -13.23 -11.31 -17.36
CA ALA A 330 -12.20 -12.29 -17.09
C ALA A 330 -10.95 -11.54 -16.66
N TRP A 331 -10.10 -12.18 -15.85
CA TRP A 331 -8.84 -11.59 -15.41
C TRP A 331 -8.02 -11.06 -16.62
N PRO A 332 -7.42 -9.87 -16.51
CA PRO A 332 -7.37 -8.97 -15.34
C PRO A 332 -8.61 -8.07 -15.17
N ASP A 333 -9.49 -8.02 -16.16
CA ASP A 333 -10.60 -7.06 -16.23
C ASP A 333 -11.84 -7.54 -15.47
N SER A 334 -11.72 -8.60 -14.67
CA SER A 334 -12.85 -9.11 -13.91
C SER A 334 -13.19 -8.20 -12.73
N ARG A 335 -14.49 -8.02 -12.54
CA ARG A 335 -15.07 -7.16 -11.52
C ARG A 335 -16.20 -7.89 -10.80
N VAL A 336 -16.37 -7.58 -9.51
CA VAL A 336 -17.58 -7.94 -8.80
C VAL A 336 -18.63 -6.86 -9.06
N VAL A 337 -19.80 -7.28 -9.55
CA VAL A 337 -20.97 -6.43 -9.75
C VAL A 337 -21.95 -6.70 -8.62
N VAL A 338 -22.19 -5.66 -7.83
CA VAL A 338 -22.99 -5.71 -6.62
C VAL A 338 -24.30 -4.97 -6.87
N ARG A 339 -25.42 -5.64 -6.63
CA ARG A 339 -26.77 -5.10 -6.83
C ARG A 339 -27.56 -5.16 -5.54
N PHE A 340 -28.21 -4.06 -5.19
CA PHE A 340 -28.96 -3.94 -3.93
C PHE A 340 -29.98 -2.81 -4.01
N ARG A 341 -30.99 -2.84 -3.15
CA ARG A 341 -31.91 -1.72 -2.91
C ARG A 341 -31.33 -0.84 -1.82
N HIS A 342 -31.29 0.47 -2.05
CA HIS A 342 -30.79 1.43 -1.06
C HIS A 342 -31.90 2.43 -0.67
N PRO A 343 -31.98 2.89 0.60
CA PRO A 343 -33.00 3.83 1.03
C PRO A 343 -33.06 5.15 0.25
N HIS A 344 -31.96 5.55 -0.38
CA HIS A 344 -31.85 6.75 -1.20
C HIS A 344 -32.39 6.57 -2.63
N TYR A 345 -32.59 5.33 -3.10
CA TYR A 345 -33.20 5.02 -4.38
C TYR A 345 -34.22 3.90 -4.22
N ARG A 346 -35.44 4.28 -3.80
CA ARG A 346 -36.52 3.31 -3.47
C ARG A 346 -37.24 2.77 -4.70
N GLU A 347 -37.17 3.50 -5.81
CA GLU A 347 -37.90 3.21 -7.06
C GLU A 347 -37.28 2.05 -7.85
N GLY A 348 -36.05 1.66 -7.53
CA GLY A 348 -35.33 0.61 -8.25
C GLY A 348 -34.16 0.03 -7.45
N LEU A 349 -33.17 -0.49 -8.18
CA LEU A 349 -31.97 -1.13 -7.63
C LEU A 349 -30.73 -0.34 -8.02
N LEU A 350 -29.75 -0.26 -7.13
CA LEU A 350 -28.42 0.23 -7.43
C LEU A 350 -27.55 -0.93 -7.93
N GLU A 351 -26.64 -0.65 -8.84
CA GLU A 351 -25.61 -1.59 -9.31
C GLU A 351 -24.25 -0.89 -9.32
N ARG A 352 -23.24 -1.46 -8.63
CA ARG A 352 -21.85 -0.97 -8.66
C ARG A 352 -20.91 -2.07 -9.11
N GLY A 353 -19.98 -1.72 -10.01
CA GLY A 353 -18.88 -2.60 -10.40
C GLY A 353 -17.60 -2.22 -9.66
N LEU A 354 -16.96 -3.19 -9.01
CA LEU A 354 -15.68 -3.01 -8.31
C LEU A 354 -14.63 -3.92 -8.97
N GLN A 355 -13.53 -3.32 -9.43
CA GLN A 355 -12.43 -4.09 -10.04
C GLN A 355 -11.76 -4.98 -9.01
N LEU A 356 -11.47 -6.22 -9.40
CA LEU A 356 -10.80 -7.18 -8.53
C LEU A 356 -9.28 -7.09 -8.64
N PHE A 357 -8.80 -6.66 -9.81
CA PHE A 357 -7.37 -6.59 -10.12
C PHE A 357 -6.98 -5.22 -10.67
N ASP A 358 -5.72 -4.84 -10.45
CA ASP A 358 -5.13 -3.65 -11.05
C ASP A 358 -4.81 -3.85 -12.55
N ALA A 359 -4.31 -2.81 -13.21
CA ALA A 359 -3.95 -2.89 -14.64
C ALA A 359 -2.87 -3.94 -14.95
N ALA A 360 -2.06 -4.35 -13.97
CA ALA A 360 -1.06 -5.41 -14.07
C ALA A 360 -1.66 -6.81 -13.82
N GLY A 361 -2.90 -6.89 -13.35
CA GLY A 361 -3.54 -8.13 -12.93
C GLY A 361 -3.24 -8.52 -11.48
N ARG A 362 -2.71 -7.62 -10.65
CA ARG A 362 -2.49 -7.85 -9.20
C ARG A 362 -3.79 -7.71 -8.43
N ILE A 363 -3.97 -8.48 -7.37
CA ILE A 363 -5.19 -8.47 -6.53
C ILE A 363 -5.33 -7.09 -5.86
N GLN A 364 -6.50 -6.45 -5.94
CA GLN A 364 -6.72 -5.10 -5.37
C GLN A 364 -7.91 -5.01 -4.41
N LEU A 365 -8.83 -5.98 -4.44
CA LEU A 365 -10.06 -5.85 -3.66
C LEU A 365 -9.79 -5.87 -2.15
N SER A 366 -10.23 -4.82 -1.46
CA SER A 366 -10.16 -4.72 0.00
C SER A 366 -11.34 -5.43 0.69
N ASP A 367 -11.12 -6.00 1.86
CA ASP A 367 -12.14 -6.52 2.77
C ASP A 367 -13.10 -5.42 3.28
N TYR A 368 -12.63 -4.18 3.37
CA TYR A 368 -13.42 -3.00 3.70
C TYR A 368 -14.22 -2.43 2.51
N ALA A 369 -14.16 -3.05 1.32
CA ALA A 369 -14.87 -2.54 0.15
C ALA A 369 -16.39 -2.33 0.36
N PRO A 370 -17.13 -3.15 1.15
CA PRO A 370 -18.51 -2.86 1.52
C PRO A 370 -18.69 -1.59 2.36
N ILE A 371 -17.73 -1.29 3.26
CA ILE A 371 -17.74 -0.08 4.09
C ILE A 371 -17.56 1.13 3.20
N HIS A 372 -16.52 1.15 2.36
CA HIS A 372 -16.30 2.23 1.40
C HIS A 372 -17.50 2.41 0.46
N LEU A 373 -18.14 1.31 0.03
CA LEU A 373 -19.38 1.38 -0.74
C LEU A 373 -20.48 2.13 0.02
N MET A 374 -20.71 1.83 1.29
CA MET A 374 -21.75 2.51 2.06
C MET A 374 -21.40 3.96 2.39
N GLU A 375 -20.12 4.26 2.63
CA GLU A 375 -19.64 5.63 2.84
C GLU A 375 -19.89 6.48 1.59
N ASP A 376 -19.53 5.98 0.41
CA ASP A 376 -19.78 6.65 -0.87
C ASP A 376 -21.27 6.92 -1.07
N LEU A 377 -22.14 5.95 -0.79
CA LEU A 377 -23.60 6.12 -0.90
C LEU A 377 -24.15 7.11 0.15
N GLY A 378 -23.49 7.21 1.31
CA GLY A 378 -23.82 8.14 2.38
C GLY A 378 -23.60 9.62 2.01
N THR A 379 -22.70 9.89 1.05
CA THR A 379 -22.48 11.24 0.50
C THR A 379 -23.70 11.79 -0.25
N ARG A 380 -24.58 10.90 -0.71
CA ARG A 380 -25.76 11.19 -1.55
C ARG A 380 -25.44 11.79 -2.91
N GLU A 381 -24.20 11.69 -3.37
CA GLU A 381 -23.77 12.08 -4.72
C GLU A 381 -24.10 10.98 -5.74
N LEU A 382 -25.35 10.52 -5.74
CA LEU A 382 -25.82 9.51 -6.70
C LEU A 382 -26.10 10.16 -8.06
N PRO A 383 -25.89 9.44 -9.18
CA PRO A 383 -26.35 9.88 -10.47
C PRO A 383 -27.88 10.14 -10.46
N PRO A 384 -28.38 11.06 -11.30
CA PRO A 384 -29.81 11.31 -11.42
C PRO A 384 -30.60 10.03 -11.73
N VAL A 385 -31.75 9.84 -11.08
CA VAL A 385 -32.64 8.67 -11.31
C VAL A 385 -33.05 8.50 -12.77
N THR A 386 -33.09 9.60 -13.55
CA THR A 386 -33.37 9.57 -14.99
C THR A 386 -32.33 8.80 -15.82
N GLU A 387 -31.15 8.53 -15.25
CA GLU A 387 -30.11 7.71 -15.88
C GLU A 387 -30.31 6.21 -15.63
N ALA A 388 -31.31 5.83 -14.81
CA ALA A 388 -31.62 4.44 -14.56
C ALA A 388 -32.12 3.75 -15.84
N VAL A 389 -31.56 2.58 -16.14
CA VAL A 389 -31.96 1.73 -17.26
C VAL A 389 -32.62 0.49 -16.67
N ASP A 390 -33.85 0.19 -17.10
CA ASP A 390 -34.66 -0.94 -16.60
C ASP A 390 -34.80 -0.96 -15.07
N GLY A 391 -34.91 0.22 -14.46
CA GLY A 391 -35.00 0.38 -13.00
C GLY A 391 -33.69 0.15 -12.26
N ILE A 392 -32.56 0.03 -12.96
CA ILE A 392 -31.23 -0.11 -12.38
C ILE A 392 -30.45 1.20 -12.57
N LEU A 393 -30.03 1.80 -11.47
CA LEU A 393 -29.14 2.95 -11.47
C LEU A 393 -27.71 2.46 -11.22
N ARG A 394 -26.81 2.70 -12.18
CA ARG A 394 -25.39 2.33 -12.06
C ARG A 394 -24.63 3.45 -11.37
N VAL A 395 -23.84 3.09 -10.37
CA VAL A 395 -23.10 4.02 -9.50
C VAL A 395 -21.61 3.73 -9.50
#